data_AF-A0A6I5HXF7-F1
#
_entry.id   AF-A0A6I5HXF7-F1
#
_cell.length_a   1.000
_cell.length_b   1.000
_cell.length_c   1.000
_cell.angle_alpha   90.00
_cell.angle_beta   90.00
_cell.angle_gamma   90.00
#
_symmetry.space_group_name_H-M   'P 1'
#
loop_
_entity.id
_entity.type
_entity.pdbx_description
1 polymer ?
#
loop_
_entity_poly.entity_id
_entity_poly.type
_entity_poly.pdbx_seq_one_letter_code
_entity_poly.pdbx_strand_id
1 'polypeptide(L)'
;MTAEGPGASGRPWRQLASAITASGGTPPGLTPSRLAPSRLTPSRLIPSRLTAPITTASITTASDLVGSAAGVLLVASDLQGAVLFDRPGYALVAGTTPFLRGAVPEGVDGGRARFARYARAVADRWPELQSVARDFAPRHIAWAHARDVPDGTATSQQVCLVRDFTAGAIGGADFARGWLNARRAAQESGERLREPLLSAFQQVFLLLEDYSIDPALKDPTDLSDEQLRDAVRKSMARSENS
;
A
#
# COMPACT_ATOMS: atom_id res chain seq x y z
N MET A 1 31.27 21.54 42.31
CA MET A 1 31.65 22.48 41.24
C MET A 1 32.79 21.84 40.46
N THR A 2 32.41 21.06 39.44
CA THR A 2 33.23 20.27 38.47
C THR A 2 32.19 19.55 37.60
N ALA A 3 32.06 19.84 36.29
CA ALA A 3 32.81 19.32 35.13
C ALA A 3 32.30 17.94 34.62
N GLU A 4 32.12 17.88 33.30
CA GLU A 4 31.97 16.72 32.39
C GLU A 4 30.60 15.99 32.23
N GLY A 5 30.05 16.06 31.00
CA GLY A 5 29.34 14.93 30.37
C GLY A 5 30.37 13.92 29.78
N PRO A 6 29.99 12.77 29.15
CA PRO A 6 28.99 12.73 28.07
C PRO A 6 28.19 11.39 27.91
N GLY A 7 27.24 11.39 26.98
CA GLY A 7 27.20 10.32 25.96
C GLY A 7 25.97 9.40 25.85
N ALA A 8 25.46 9.35 24.61
CA ALA A 8 24.79 8.23 23.94
C ALA A 8 23.27 8.03 24.15
N SER A 9 22.49 8.68 23.28
CA SER A 9 21.37 7.98 22.64
C SER A 9 21.34 8.36 21.15
N GLY A 10 21.94 7.47 20.34
CA GLY A 10 21.89 7.52 18.89
C GLY A 10 20.51 7.05 18.43
N ARG A 11 19.81 7.88 17.65
CA ARG A 11 18.56 7.49 16.98
C ARG A 11 18.91 6.61 15.76
N PRO A 12 18.51 5.32 15.72
CA PRO A 12 19.06 4.33 14.78
C PRO A 12 18.37 4.27 13.40
N TRP A 13 17.58 5.27 12.98
CA TRP A 13 16.80 5.18 11.74
C TRP A 13 17.30 6.07 10.58
N ARG A 14 18.32 6.92 10.78
CA ARG A 14 18.91 7.76 9.73
C ARG A 14 19.78 7.01 8.70
N GLN A 15 19.96 5.69 8.80
CA GLN A 15 20.83 4.93 7.88
C GLN A 15 20.11 4.25 6.69
N LEU A 16 18.80 4.46 6.49
CA LEU A 16 18.09 3.87 5.34
C LEU A 16 17.95 4.79 4.11
N ALA A 17 18.54 5.99 4.12
CA ALA A 17 18.40 6.97 3.05
C ALA A 17 19.59 7.08 2.07
N SER A 18 20.59 6.18 2.12
CA SER A 18 21.80 6.28 1.27
C SER A 18 21.98 5.17 0.22
N ALA A 19 20.94 4.39 -0.11
CA ALA A 19 21.08 3.23 -1.01
C ALA A 19 20.43 3.38 -2.40
N ILE A 20 20.10 4.60 -2.86
CA ILE A 20 19.50 4.80 -4.19
C ILE A 20 20.10 6.04 -4.88
N THR A 21 21.41 6.07 -5.13
CA THR A 21 22.02 6.62 -6.36
C THR A 21 23.52 6.33 -6.39
N ALA A 22 23.95 5.39 -7.25
CA ALA A 22 25.22 5.38 -7.97
C ALA A 22 25.55 3.94 -8.43
N SER A 23 25.07 3.56 -9.62
CA SER A 23 25.72 2.49 -10.37
C SER A 23 25.63 2.81 -11.86
N GLY A 24 26.70 3.43 -12.37
CA GLY A 24 26.98 3.58 -13.79
C GLY A 24 28.39 3.04 -14.02
N GLY A 25 28.50 1.90 -14.69
CA GLY A 25 29.78 1.27 -15.02
C GLY A 25 29.61 -0.06 -15.73
N THR A 26 29.80 -0.06 -17.05
CA THR A 26 29.77 -1.19 -17.99
C THR A 26 30.85 -2.25 -17.70
N PRO A 27 30.59 -3.57 -17.86
CA PRO A 27 31.64 -4.60 -17.79
C PRO A 27 32.17 -5.01 -19.20
N PRO A 28 33.44 -5.42 -19.33
CA PRO A 28 33.94 -6.11 -20.52
C PRO A 28 33.65 -7.62 -20.45
N GLY A 29 33.43 -8.21 -21.63
CA GLY A 29 32.99 -9.59 -21.78
C GLY A 29 34.07 -10.66 -21.58
N LEU A 30 33.62 -11.86 -21.20
CA LEU A 30 34.26 -13.15 -21.46
C LEU A 30 33.17 -14.22 -21.72
N THR A 31 33.54 -15.15 -22.59
CA THR A 31 32.83 -16.22 -23.32
C THR A 31 32.22 -17.37 -22.48
N PRO A 32 31.41 -18.28 -23.07
CA PRO A 32 30.33 -18.99 -22.38
C PRO A 32 30.76 -20.33 -21.79
N SER A 33 30.39 -20.58 -20.53
CA SER A 33 30.41 -21.91 -19.92
C SER A 33 29.01 -22.51 -19.92
N ARG A 34 28.87 -23.59 -20.68
CA ARG A 34 27.70 -24.46 -20.79
C ARG A 34 27.62 -25.34 -19.54
N LEU A 35 26.60 -25.16 -18.70
CA LEU A 35 26.26 -26.10 -17.62
C LEU A 35 24.73 -26.28 -17.51
N ALA A 36 24.37 -27.54 -17.24
CA ALA A 36 23.06 -28.19 -17.29
C ALA A 36 21.93 -27.54 -16.45
N PRO A 37 20.65 -27.88 -16.72
CA PRO A 37 19.51 -27.28 -16.03
C PRO A 37 19.41 -27.78 -14.58
N SER A 38 19.70 -26.90 -13.63
CA SER A 38 19.39 -27.11 -12.21
C SER A 38 17.89 -27.13 -11.99
N ARG A 39 17.39 -28.27 -11.49
CA ARG A 39 16.03 -28.43 -10.97
C ARG A 39 15.84 -27.44 -9.81
N LEU A 40 14.91 -26.50 -9.96
CA LEU A 40 14.50 -25.62 -8.87
C LEU A 40 13.48 -26.36 -8.00
N THR A 41 13.93 -26.71 -6.81
CA THR A 41 13.09 -27.04 -5.65
C THR A 41 12.26 -25.81 -5.26
N PRO A 42 10.97 -25.98 -4.89
CA PRO A 42 10.17 -24.87 -4.40
C PRO A 42 10.67 -24.45 -3.02
N SER A 43 11.13 -23.20 -2.90
CA SER A 43 11.47 -22.59 -1.63
C SER A 43 10.28 -22.60 -0.69
N ARG A 44 10.49 -23.27 0.43
CA ARG A 44 9.63 -23.34 1.61
C ARG A 44 9.38 -21.93 2.14
N LEU A 45 8.17 -21.41 1.97
CA LEU A 45 7.72 -20.23 2.70
C LEU A 45 7.61 -20.62 4.18
N ILE A 46 8.47 -20.07 5.02
CA ILE A 46 8.33 -20.13 6.47
C ILE A 46 7.49 -18.91 6.87
N PRO A 47 6.25 -19.06 7.36
CA PRO A 47 5.49 -17.95 7.91
C PRO A 47 5.99 -17.70 9.33
N SER A 48 6.76 -16.64 9.52
CA SER A 48 6.99 -16.11 10.86
C SER A 48 5.68 -15.50 11.38
N ARG A 49 5.08 -16.19 12.36
CA ARG A 49 4.01 -15.72 13.27
C ARG A 49 2.62 -15.52 12.66
N LEU A 50 1.96 -16.64 12.37
CA LEU A 50 0.51 -16.77 12.51
C LEU A 50 0.26 -17.66 13.74
N THR A 51 0.05 -17.06 14.91
CA THR A 51 -0.40 -17.80 16.10
C THR A 51 -1.93 -17.76 16.14
N ALA A 52 -2.54 -18.51 15.25
CA ALA A 52 -3.93 -18.93 15.35
C ALA A 52 -4.02 -20.33 14.73
N PRO A 53 -4.80 -21.27 15.29
CA PRO A 53 -4.98 -22.57 14.67
C PRO A 53 -5.70 -22.35 13.34
N ILE A 54 -5.00 -22.47 12.21
CA ILE A 54 -5.65 -22.71 10.92
C ILE A 54 -6.22 -24.11 11.02
N THR A 55 -7.50 -24.22 11.37
CA THR A 55 -8.21 -25.48 11.23
C THR A 55 -8.42 -25.70 9.74
N THR A 56 -7.64 -26.60 9.14
CA THR A 56 -7.87 -27.08 7.78
C THR A 56 -9.16 -27.88 7.77
N ALA A 57 -10.30 -27.21 7.57
CA ALA A 57 -11.54 -27.88 7.20
C ALA A 57 -11.55 -28.04 5.69
N SER A 58 -11.14 -29.21 5.18
CA SER A 58 -11.42 -29.61 3.81
C SER A 58 -12.91 -29.93 3.71
N ILE A 59 -13.74 -28.97 3.29
CA ILE A 59 -15.11 -29.29 2.90
C ILE A 59 -15.02 -29.85 1.48
N THR A 60 -14.86 -31.17 1.37
CA THR A 60 -15.22 -31.88 0.14
C THR A 60 -16.74 -31.86 0.08
N THR A 61 -17.33 -31.04 -0.79
CA THR A 61 -18.74 -31.19 -1.12
C THR A 61 -18.92 -32.57 -1.73
N ALA A 62 -19.42 -33.51 -0.93
CA ALA A 62 -19.92 -34.78 -1.41
C ALA A 62 -21.19 -34.48 -2.21
N SER A 63 -21.01 -34.34 -3.51
CA SER A 63 -22.06 -34.70 -4.46
C SER A 63 -21.41 -35.63 -5.46
N ASP A 64 -21.89 -36.88 -5.42
CA ASP A 64 -21.68 -37.89 -6.44
C ASP A 64 -21.68 -37.24 -7.82
N LEU A 65 -20.53 -37.22 -8.49
CA LEU A 65 -20.40 -37.16 -9.95
C LEU A 65 -18.93 -37.28 -10.33
N VAL A 66 -18.64 -38.39 -10.99
CA VAL A 66 -17.51 -38.59 -11.89
C VAL A 66 -17.23 -37.30 -12.69
N GLY A 67 -16.04 -36.71 -12.51
CA GLY A 67 -15.43 -35.81 -13.51
C GLY A 67 -15.27 -34.31 -13.18
N SER A 68 -15.45 -33.83 -11.95
CA SER A 68 -15.20 -32.41 -11.64
C SER A 68 -13.91 -32.22 -10.83
N ALA A 69 -12.96 -31.44 -11.36
CA ALA A 69 -11.81 -30.93 -10.62
C ALA A 69 -12.31 -29.90 -9.59
N ALA A 70 -12.87 -30.39 -8.48
CA ALA A 70 -13.49 -29.55 -7.47
C ALA A 70 -12.47 -28.56 -6.87
N GLY A 71 -12.80 -27.26 -6.89
CA GLY A 71 -11.98 -26.22 -6.30
C GLY A 71 -11.75 -26.43 -4.80
N VAL A 72 -10.66 -25.86 -4.27
CA VAL A 72 -10.30 -25.97 -2.85
C VAL A 72 -10.76 -24.70 -2.12
N LEU A 73 -11.61 -24.85 -1.10
CA LEU A 73 -12.01 -23.78 -0.19
C LEU A 73 -11.27 -23.91 1.15
N LEU A 74 -10.52 -22.88 1.52
CA LEU A 74 -9.89 -22.75 2.84
C LEU A 74 -10.67 -21.71 3.63
N VAL A 75 -11.12 -22.05 4.84
CA VAL A 75 -11.86 -21.14 5.72
C VAL A 75 -11.05 -20.93 7.00
N ALA A 76 -10.91 -19.68 7.43
CA ALA A 76 -10.30 -19.38 8.73
C ALA A 76 -11.14 -20.00 9.86
N SER A 77 -10.50 -20.51 10.91
CA SER A 77 -11.18 -21.20 12.01
C SER A 77 -12.13 -20.29 12.81
N ASP A 78 -11.87 -18.98 12.79
CA ASP A 78 -12.72 -17.93 13.37
C ASP A 78 -13.83 -17.45 12.41
N LEU A 79 -13.94 -18.07 11.23
CA LEU A 79 -14.87 -17.76 10.14
C LEU A 79 -14.79 -16.31 9.66
N GLN A 80 -13.68 -15.61 9.94
CA GLN A 80 -13.49 -14.21 9.53
C GLN A 80 -13.11 -14.07 8.05
N GLY A 81 -12.80 -15.17 7.38
CA GLY A 81 -12.52 -15.15 5.96
C GLY A 81 -12.30 -16.52 5.34
N ALA A 82 -12.22 -16.52 4.02
CA ALA A 82 -12.03 -17.69 3.20
C ALA A 82 -11.24 -17.39 1.92
N VAL A 83 -10.57 -18.42 1.41
CA VAL A 83 -9.83 -18.43 0.15
C VAL A 83 -10.32 -19.58 -0.70
N LEU A 84 -10.83 -19.29 -1.90
CA LEU A 84 -11.31 -20.28 -2.86
C LEU A 84 -10.36 -20.37 -4.06
N PHE A 85 -9.81 -21.55 -4.29
CA PHE A 85 -9.07 -21.93 -5.48
C PHE A 85 -10.02 -22.69 -6.41
N ASP A 86 -10.86 -21.95 -7.14
CA ASP A 86 -11.80 -22.54 -8.10
C ASP A 86 -11.08 -23.12 -9.33
N ARG A 87 -10.02 -22.43 -9.80
CA ARG A 87 -9.26 -22.81 -11.00
C ARG A 87 -7.77 -22.46 -10.86
N PRO A 88 -6.90 -23.05 -11.69
CA PRO A 88 -5.48 -22.67 -11.72
C PRO A 88 -5.28 -21.17 -12.01
N GLY A 89 -4.24 -20.59 -11.43
CA GLY A 89 -3.76 -19.25 -11.76
C GLY A 89 -4.37 -18.09 -10.97
N TYR A 90 -5.39 -18.33 -10.14
CA TYR A 90 -5.92 -17.32 -9.22
C TYR A 90 -6.57 -17.94 -7.98
N ALA A 91 -6.88 -17.10 -7.00
CA ALA A 91 -7.72 -17.43 -5.87
C ALA A 91 -8.68 -16.28 -5.59
N LEU A 92 -9.89 -16.60 -5.15
CA LEU A 92 -10.85 -15.61 -4.64
C LEU A 92 -10.68 -15.53 -3.12
N VAL A 93 -10.55 -14.31 -2.61
CA VAL A 93 -10.40 -14.05 -1.17
C VAL A 93 -11.60 -13.23 -0.71
N ALA A 94 -12.28 -13.69 0.33
CA ALA A 94 -13.40 -13.00 0.96
C ALA A 94 -13.24 -13.03 2.48
N GLY A 95 -13.79 -12.04 3.18
CA GLY A 95 -13.73 -12.00 4.63
C GLY A 95 -14.02 -10.61 5.18
N THR A 96 -13.82 -10.46 6.48
CA THR A 96 -13.93 -9.18 7.18
C THR A 96 -12.78 -8.26 6.81
N THR A 97 -12.94 -6.96 7.07
CA THR A 97 -11.91 -5.95 6.78
C THR A 97 -10.55 -6.30 7.39
N PRO A 98 -10.44 -6.75 8.66
CA PRO A 98 -9.16 -7.19 9.23
C PRO A 98 -8.54 -8.37 8.47
N PHE A 99 -9.34 -9.36 8.08
CA PHE A 99 -8.87 -10.51 7.32
C PHE A 99 -8.33 -10.11 5.94
N LEU A 100 -9.11 -9.30 5.20
CA LEU A 100 -8.71 -8.82 3.88
C LEU A 100 -7.45 -7.93 3.93
N ARG A 101 -7.28 -7.13 4.99
CA ARG A 101 -6.06 -6.32 5.20
C ARG A 101 -4.81 -7.19 5.36
N GLY A 102 -4.94 -8.34 6.03
CA GLY A 102 -3.86 -9.31 6.16
C GLY A 102 -3.61 -10.10 4.86
N ALA A 103 -4.66 -10.48 4.16
CA ALA A 103 -4.57 -11.31 2.95
C ALA A 103 -4.17 -10.53 1.69
N VAL A 104 -4.53 -9.25 1.61
CA VAL A 104 -4.30 -8.35 0.47
C VAL A 104 -3.71 -7.04 0.99
N PRO A 105 -2.39 -6.98 1.27
CA PRO A 105 -1.77 -5.85 1.94
C PRO A 105 -1.85 -4.54 1.14
N GLU A 106 -1.92 -4.61 -0.19
CA GLU A 106 -2.15 -3.45 -1.06
C GLU A 106 -3.63 -2.99 -1.15
N GLY A 107 -4.52 -3.61 -0.38
CA GLY A 107 -5.96 -3.37 -0.41
C GLY A 107 -6.68 -4.09 -1.56
N VAL A 108 -8.00 -4.30 -1.40
CA VAL A 108 -8.83 -5.11 -2.32
C VAL A 108 -8.70 -4.62 -3.78
N ASP A 109 -8.79 -3.32 -4.01
CA ASP A 109 -8.69 -2.75 -5.36
C ASP A 109 -7.26 -2.73 -5.90
N GLY A 110 -6.26 -2.63 -5.03
CA GLY A 110 -4.86 -2.84 -5.38
C GLY A 110 -4.62 -4.27 -5.88
N GLY A 111 -5.16 -5.25 -5.15
CA GLY A 111 -5.11 -6.66 -5.50
C GLY A 111 -5.80 -6.95 -6.82
N ARG A 112 -7.02 -6.41 -7.03
CA ARG A 112 -7.75 -6.52 -8.30
C ARG A 112 -6.99 -5.92 -9.48
N ALA A 113 -6.39 -4.75 -9.31
CA ALA A 113 -5.61 -4.13 -10.38
C ALA A 113 -4.30 -4.87 -10.67
N ARG A 114 -3.64 -5.42 -9.65
CA ARG A 114 -2.47 -6.29 -9.83
C ARG A 114 -2.88 -7.57 -10.57
N PHE A 115 -3.99 -8.18 -10.18
CA PHE A 115 -4.54 -9.35 -10.86
C PHE A 115 -4.89 -9.04 -12.33
N ALA A 116 -5.52 -7.90 -12.62
CA ALA A 116 -5.81 -7.50 -13.99
C ALA A 116 -4.54 -7.33 -14.85
N ARG A 117 -3.44 -6.80 -14.28
CA ARG A 117 -2.14 -6.73 -14.97
C ARG A 117 -1.56 -8.13 -15.20
N TYR A 118 -1.66 -9.00 -14.19
CA TYR A 118 -1.22 -10.39 -14.28
C TYR A 118 -1.98 -11.17 -15.35
N ALA A 119 -3.31 -11.09 -15.37
CA ALA A 119 -4.17 -11.74 -16.35
C ALA A 119 -3.84 -11.33 -17.80
N ARG A 120 -3.43 -10.07 -18.02
CA ARG A 120 -2.94 -9.62 -19.33
C ARG A 120 -1.58 -10.22 -19.67
N ALA A 121 -0.66 -10.29 -18.71
CA ALA A 121 0.68 -10.79 -18.92
C ALA A 121 0.72 -12.31 -19.24
N VAL A 122 -0.29 -13.06 -18.79
CA VAL A 122 -0.40 -14.51 -19.01
C VAL A 122 -1.53 -14.88 -19.97
N ALA A 123 -2.04 -13.92 -20.75
CA ALA A 123 -3.20 -14.08 -21.63
C ALA A 123 -3.09 -15.27 -22.60
N ASP A 124 -1.90 -15.48 -23.17
CA ASP A 124 -1.66 -16.57 -24.13
C ASP A 124 -1.72 -17.95 -23.46
N ARG A 125 -1.40 -18.02 -22.17
CA ARG A 125 -1.36 -19.26 -21.40
C ARG A 125 -2.71 -19.55 -20.74
N TRP A 126 -3.37 -18.52 -20.20
CA TRP A 126 -4.61 -18.60 -19.42
C TRP A 126 -5.59 -17.48 -19.81
N PRO A 127 -6.22 -17.57 -20.99
CA PRO A 127 -7.10 -16.52 -21.51
C PRO A 127 -8.33 -16.26 -20.63
N GLU A 128 -8.81 -17.27 -19.90
CA GLU A 128 -9.95 -17.19 -18.99
C GLU A 128 -9.75 -16.19 -17.84
N LEU A 129 -8.50 -15.95 -17.43
CA LEU A 129 -8.21 -14.98 -16.36
C LEU A 129 -8.58 -13.56 -16.74
N GLN A 130 -8.65 -13.23 -18.04
CA GLN A 130 -9.14 -11.93 -18.47
C GLN A 130 -10.62 -11.74 -18.20
N SER A 131 -11.44 -12.81 -18.25
CA SER A 131 -12.85 -12.72 -17.86
C SER A 131 -12.96 -12.48 -16.37
N VAL A 132 -12.25 -13.27 -15.57
CA VAL A 132 -12.23 -13.12 -14.10
C VAL A 132 -11.78 -11.70 -13.70
N ALA A 133 -10.74 -11.16 -14.36
CA ALA A 133 -10.27 -9.81 -14.07
C ALA A 133 -11.30 -8.72 -14.41
N ARG A 134 -12.16 -8.94 -15.41
CA ARG A 134 -13.27 -8.04 -15.74
C ARG A 134 -14.40 -8.15 -14.71
N ASP A 135 -14.75 -9.37 -14.30
CA ASP A 135 -15.81 -9.62 -13.30
C ASP A 135 -15.44 -9.03 -11.93
N PHE A 136 -14.15 -8.98 -11.61
CA PHE A 136 -13.61 -8.39 -10.38
C PHE A 136 -12.77 -7.14 -10.64
N ALA A 137 -13.24 -6.24 -11.49
CA ALA A 137 -12.58 -4.96 -11.71
C ALA A 137 -12.42 -4.14 -10.40
N PRO A 138 -11.34 -3.35 -10.26
CA PRO A 138 -11.21 -2.39 -9.16
C PRO A 138 -12.42 -1.45 -9.11
N ARG A 139 -12.97 -1.21 -7.91
CA ARG A 139 -14.10 -0.30 -7.72
C ARG A 139 -13.68 1.17 -7.85
N HIS A 140 -12.48 1.49 -7.37
CA HIS A 140 -11.89 2.82 -7.42
C HIS A 140 -10.80 2.87 -8.50
N ILE A 141 -11.04 3.69 -9.53
CA ILE A 141 -10.01 4.10 -10.48
C ILE A 141 -9.02 4.98 -9.72
N ALA A 142 -7.71 4.72 -9.86
CA ALA A 142 -6.71 5.53 -9.17
C ALA A 142 -6.73 6.97 -9.72
N TRP A 143 -6.99 7.94 -8.84
CA TRP A 143 -7.12 9.36 -9.20
C TRP A 143 -5.74 10.03 -9.30
N ALA A 144 -5.53 10.78 -10.38
CA ALA A 144 -4.29 11.54 -10.60
C ALA A 144 -4.38 13.00 -10.23
N HIS A 145 -5.58 13.58 -10.29
CA HIS A 145 -5.80 14.99 -10.05
C HIS A 145 -6.88 15.17 -8.99
N ALA A 146 -6.74 16.20 -8.17
CA ALA A 146 -7.68 16.49 -7.08
C ALA A 146 -9.12 16.67 -7.58
N ARG A 147 -9.28 17.26 -8.78
CA ARG A 147 -10.59 17.44 -9.44
C ARG A 147 -11.29 16.15 -9.86
N ASP A 148 -10.56 15.04 -9.96
CA ASP A 148 -11.13 13.74 -10.36
C ASP A 148 -11.64 12.95 -9.14
N VAL A 149 -11.36 13.43 -7.92
CA VAL A 149 -11.71 12.76 -6.67
C VAL A 149 -13.20 13.03 -6.38
N PRO A 150 -14.05 11.98 -6.28
CA PRO A 150 -15.47 12.16 -5.99
C PRO A 150 -15.71 12.73 -4.60
N ASP A 151 -16.75 13.55 -4.48
CA ASP A 151 -17.22 14.06 -3.20
C ASP A 151 -17.61 12.92 -2.24
N GLY A 152 -17.39 13.13 -0.94
CA GLY A 152 -17.73 12.16 0.11
C GLY A 152 -16.70 11.05 0.31
N THR A 153 -15.65 10.99 -0.51
CA THR A 153 -14.49 10.10 -0.28
C THR A 153 -13.57 10.65 0.79
N ALA A 154 -12.79 9.78 1.45
CA ALA A 154 -11.79 10.24 2.42
C ALA A 154 -10.68 11.06 1.75
N THR A 155 -10.33 10.74 0.52
CA THR A 155 -9.42 11.53 -0.32
C THR A 155 -9.99 12.92 -0.60
N SER A 156 -11.31 13.05 -0.88
CA SER A 156 -11.93 14.38 -1.05
C SER A 156 -11.82 15.22 0.21
N GLN A 157 -11.93 14.60 1.39
CA GLN A 157 -11.70 15.27 2.67
C GLN A 157 -10.26 15.78 2.80
N GLN A 158 -9.26 14.99 2.37
CA GLN A 158 -7.86 15.44 2.33
C GLN A 158 -7.66 16.64 1.41
N VAL A 159 -8.29 16.64 0.23
CA VAL A 159 -8.27 17.78 -0.72
C VAL A 159 -8.90 19.03 -0.08
N CYS A 160 -10.06 18.89 0.56
CA CYS A 160 -10.72 20.00 1.26
C CYS A 160 -9.85 20.56 2.40
N LEU A 161 -9.25 19.70 3.23
CA LEU A 161 -8.34 20.12 4.30
C LEU A 161 -7.15 20.93 3.79
N VAL A 162 -6.55 20.48 2.68
CA VAL A 162 -5.46 21.22 2.01
C VAL A 162 -5.92 22.59 1.54
N ARG A 163 -7.08 22.68 0.90
CA ARG A 163 -7.65 23.95 0.43
C ARG A 163 -7.90 24.89 1.60
N ASP A 164 -8.58 24.42 2.62
CA ASP A 164 -8.98 25.24 3.77
C ASP A 164 -7.75 25.70 4.57
N PHE A 165 -6.74 24.83 4.73
CA PHE A 165 -5.48 25.18 5.39
C PHE A 165 -4.64 26.19 4.60
N THR A 166 -4.51 26.00 3.28
CA THR A 166 -3.74 26.90 2.42
C THR A 166 -4.39 28.27 2.24
N ALA A 167 -5.71 28.34 2.39
CA ALA A 167 -6.50 29.58 2.48
C ALA A 167 -6.46 30.23 3.88
N GLY A 168 -5.90 29.57 4.89
CA GLY A 168 -5.83 30.07 6.26
C GLY A 168 -7.14 29.95 7.05
N ALA A 169 -8.11 29.17 6.57
CA ALA A 169 -9.38 28.96 7.25
C ALA A 169 -9.27 28.02 8.46
N ILE A 170 -8.24 27.17 8.50
CA ILE A 170 -7.91 26.29 9.63
C ILE A 170 -6.44 26.43 10.04
N GLY A 171 -6.15 26.19 11.32
CA GLY A 171 -4.79 26.19 11.87
C GLY A 171 -4.00 24.91 11.52
N GLY A 172 -2.68 24.93 11.74
CA GLY A 172 -1.81 23.80 11.42
C GLY A 172 -2.13 22.54 12.21
N ALA A 173 -2.45 22.69 13.51
CA ALA A 173 -2.79 21.56 14.36
C ALA A 173 -4.10 20.86 13.94
N ASP A 174 -5.12 21.64 13.55
CA ASP A 174 -6.40 21.09 13.07
C ASP A 174 -6.23 20.44 11.70
N PHE A 175 -5.46 21.06 10.81
CA PHE A 175 -5.07 20.48 9.53
C PHE A 175 -4.35 19.14 9.73
N ALA A 176 -3.32 19.08 10.59
CA ALA A 176 -2.52 17.88 10.82
C ALA A 176 -3.38 16.72 11.36
N ARG A 177 -4.22 16.97 12.37
CA ARG A 177 -5.13 15.95 12.92
C ARG A 177 -6.15 15.49 11.88
N GLY A 178 -6.78 16.42 11.17
CA GLY A 178 -7.74 16.12 10.11
C GLY A 178 -7.11 15.30 8.98
N TRP A 179 -5.92 15.68 8.53
CA TRP A 179 -5.20 15.02 7.45
C TRP A 179 -4.83 13.59 7.79
N LEU A 180 -4.28 13.34 8.98
CA LEU A 180 -3.90 12.00 9.43
C LEU A 180 -5.12 11.07 9.57
N ASN A 181 -6.24 11.61 10.07
CA ASN A 181 -7.49 10.86 10.17
C ASN A 181 -8.07 10.52 8.79
N ALA A 182 -8.16 11.50 7.89
CA ALA A 182 -8.64 11.29 6.53
C ALA A 182 -7.72 10.33 5.75
N ARG A 183 -6.40 10.43 5.93
CA ARG A 183 -5.42 9.50 5.33
C ARG A 183 -5.66 8.06 5.78
N ARG A 184 -5.91 7.86 7.08
CA ARG A 184 -6.24 6.53 7.63
C ARG A 184 -7.53 6.01 7.00
N ALA A 185 -8.58 6.83 6.96
CA ALA A 185 -9.86 6.45 6.34
C ALA A 185 -9.73 6.11 4.84
N ALA A 186 -8.91 6.85 4.08
CA ALA A 186 -8.63 6.56 2.66
C ALA A 186 -7.91 5.20 2.48
N GLN A 187 -6.95 4.89 3.36
CA GLN A 187 -6.29 3.58 3.37
C GLN A 187 -7.25 2.45 3.74
N GLU A 188 -8.15 2.68 4.70
CA GLU A 188 -9.11 1.68 5.15
C GLU A 188 -10.22 1.39 4.13
N SER A 189 -10.64 2.40 3.38
CA SER A 189 -11.58 2.27 2.26
C SER A 189 -10.92 1.72 0.98
N GLY A 190 -9.58 1.64 0.94
CA GLY A 190 -8.84 1.18 -0.22
C GLY A 190 -8.86 2.17 -1.38
N GLU A 191 -9.07 3.46 -1.10
CA GLU A 191 -8.99 4.53 -2.08
C GLU A 191 -7.58 4.62 -2.67
N ARG A 192 -7.50 4.92 -3.98
CA ARG A 192 -6.25 4.84 -4.72
C ARG A 192 -5.90 6.15 -5.39
N LEU A 193 -4.64 6.52 -5.21
CA LEU A 193 -4.01 7.63 -5.89
C LEU A 193 -2.98 7.11 -6.88
N ARG A 194 -2.76 7.89 -7.93
CA ARG A 194 -1.62 7.75 -8.84
C ARG A 194 -0.97 9.11 -9.02
N GLU A 195 0.17 9.13 -9.71
CA GLU A 195 0.84 10.38 -10.02
C GLU A 195 -0.03 11.29 -10.89
N PRO A 196 0.06 12.63 -10.68
CA PRO A 196 0.97 13.32 -9.75
C PRO A 196 0.44 13.55 -8.32
N LEU A 197 -0.87 13.34 -8.07
CA LEU A 197 -1.48 13.60 -6.76
C LEU A 197 -0.91 12.72 -5.64
N LEU A 198 -0.53 11.48 -5.96
CA LEU A 198 0.13 10.57 -5.01
C LEU A 198 1.39 11.19 -4.41
N SER A 199 2.29 11.73 -5.24
CA SER A 199 3.52 12.39 -4.77
C SER A 199 3.23 13.60 -3.89
N ALA A 200 2.26 14.45 -4.26
CA ALA A 200 1.90 15.60 -3.44
C ALA A 200 1.41 15.17 -2.05
N PHE A 201 0.56 14.14 -1.97
CA PHE A 201 0.04 13.64 -0.69
C PHE A 201 1.11 12.96 0.15
N GLN A 202 2.08 12.30 -0.48
CA GLN A 202 3.26 11.79 0.22
C GLN A 202 4.12 12.93 0.79
N GLN A 203 4.33 14.00 0.01
CA GLN A 203 5.09 15.16 0.47
C GLN A 203 4.41 15.84 1.66
N VAL A 204 3.08 16.01 1.63
CA VAL A 204 2.32 16.56 2.76
C VAL A 204 2.46 15.67 4.00
N PHE A 205 2.41 14.34 3.83
CA PHE A 205 2.62 13.42 4.94
C PHE A 205 4.01 13.58 5.57
N LEU A 206 5.06 13.68 4.76
CA LEU A 206 6.43 13.90 5.25
C LEU A 206 6.57 15.25 5.98
N LEU A 207 5.96 16.32 5.47
CA LEU A 207 5.97 17.63 6.14
C LEU A 207 5.34 17.57 7.54
N LEU A 208 4.35 16.70 7.75
CA LEU A 208 3.74 16.53 9.07
C LEU A 208 4.62 15.75 10.05
N GLU A 209 5.66 15.04 9.60
CA GLU A 209 6.64 14.42 10.49
C GLU A 209 7.55 15.47 11.16
N ASP A 210 7.77 16.59 10.48
CA ASP A 210 8.54 17.75 10.95
C ASP A 210 7.64 18.83 11.61
N TYR A 211 6.37 18.52 11.90
CA TYR A 211 5.42 19.46 12.50
C TYR A 211 4.89 18.95 13.85
N SER A 212 5.11 19.73 14.90
CA SER A 212 4.52 19.45 16.22
C SER A 212 3.10 19.98 16.34
N ILE A 213 2.14 19.05 16.47
CA ILE A 213 0.71 19.35 16.68
C ILE A 213 0.46 20.02 18.04
N ASP A 214 1.25 19.65 19.05
CA ASP A 214 1.19 20.25 20.39
C ASP A 214 2.28 21.34 20.50
N PRO A 215 1.91 22.63 20.63
CA PRO A 215 2.88 23.70 20.80
C PRO A 215 3.81 23.53 22.00
N ALA A 216 3.37 22.83 23.05
CA ALA A 216 4.19 22.60 24.24
C ALA A 216 5.33 21.59 24.00
N LEU A 217 5.20 20.75 22.95
CA LEU A 217 6.19 19.74 22.57
C LEU A 217 7.04 20.17 21.38
N LYS A 218 6.86 21.41 20.90
CA LYS A 218 7.50 21.91 19.69
C LYS A 218 9.02 22.10 19.88
N ASP A 219 9.79 21.43 19.04
CA ASP A 219 11.23 21.65 18.92
C ASP A 219 11.51 22.92 18.09
N PRO A 220 12.59 23.68 18.37
CA PRO A 220 12.98 24.83 17.55
C PRO A 220 13.19 24.53 16.06
N THR A 221 13.44 23.27 15.69
CA THR A 221 13.61 22.83 14.31
C THR A 221 12.30 22.42 13.62
N ASP A 222 11.20 22.28 14.37
CA ASP A 222 9.89 21.93 13.82
C ASP A 222 9.29 23.09 13.03
N LEU A 223 8.52 22.74 12.00
CA LEU A 223 7.82 23.69 11.15
C LEU A 223 6.83 24.56 11.95
N SER A 224 6.77 25.85 11.62
CA SER A 224 5.64 26.70 11.99
C SER A 224 4.41 26.44 11.11
N ASP A 225 3.23 26.89 11.57
CA ASP A 225 2.00 26.84 10.80
C ASP A 225 2.17 27.53 9.43
N GLU A 226 2.83 28.69 9.40
CA GLU A 226 3.14 29.42 8.17
C GLU A 226 4.07 28.62 7.25
N GLN A 227 5.16 28.06 7.79
CA GLN A 227 6.11 27.27 7.01
C GLN A 227 5.46 26.01 6.44
N LEU A 228 4.65 25.32 7.25
CA LEU A 228 3.88 24.17 6.82
C LEU A 228 2.88 24.55 5.73
N ARG A 229 2.13 25.66 5.90
CA ARG A 229 1.16 26.16 4.92
C ARG A 229 1.80 26.44 3.57
N ASP A 230 2.95 27.11 3.58
CA ASP A 230 3.70 27.42 2.35
C ASP A 230 4.25 26.16 1.68
N ALA A 231 4.75 25.20 2.46
CA ALA A 231 5.26 23.93 1.94
C ALA A 231 4.15 23.05 1.35
N VAL A 232 2.98 22.99 2.00
CA VAL A 232 1.79 22.29 1.47
C VAL A 232 1.32 22.94 0.17
N ARG A 233 1.22 24.27 0.11
CA ARG A 233 0.84 25.00 -1.10
C ARG A 233 1.76 24.67 -2.28
N LYS A 234 3.09 24.67 -2.06
CA LYS A 234 4.08 24.32 -3.08
C LYS A 234 3.94 22.87 -3.56
N SER A 235 3.66 21.94 -2.65
CA SER A 235 3.52 20.52 -2.97
C SER A 235 2.31 20.27 -3.88
N MET A 236 1.18 20.92 -3.59
CA MET A 236 -0.05 20.79 -4.38
C MET A 236 0.06 21.45 -5.75
N ALA A 237 0.65 22.64 -5.83
CA ALA A 237 0.88 23.33 -7.11
C ALA A 237 1.73 22.47 -8.08
N ARG A 238 2.70 21.70 -7.55
CA ARG A 238 3.50 20.79 -8.38
C ARG A 238 2.65 19.68 -9.01
N SER A 239 1.64 19.17 -8.29
CA SER A 239 0.75 18.14 -8.83
C SER A 239 -0.24 18.63 -9.87
N GLU A 240 -0.55 19.91 -9.91
CA GLU A 240 -1.45 20.48 -10.92
C GLU A 240 -0.71 20.78 -12.24
N ASN A 241 0.60 20.99 -12.15
CA ASN A 241 1.47 21.36 -13.29
C ASN A 241 2.25 20.17 -13.89
N SER A 242 2.08 18.95 -13.39
CA SER A 242 2.72 17.72 -13.89
C SER A 242 1.75 16.86 -14.69
#